data_AF-A0A969BUE7-F1
#
_entry.id   AF-A0A969BUE7-F1
#
_cell.length_a   1.000
_cell.length_b   1.000
_cell.length_c   1.000
_cell.angle_alpha   90.00
_cell.angle_beta   90.00
_cell.angle_gamma   90.00
#
_symmetry.space_group_name_H-M   'P 1'
#
loop_
_entity.id
_entity.type
_entity.pdbx_description
1 polymer ?
#
loop_
_entity_poly.entity_id
_entity_poly.type
_entity_poly.pdbx_seq_one_letter_code
_entity_poly.pdbx_strand_id
1 'polypeptide(L)'
;MSRTDKGRYRLGMAFFGYSQTALKVLPGKEEFHRTLQALAERFGDMAQMGLLINCELLLVEYVLGPNRAGLPQPGLGGYLPAYAFAMGKALLAYEPWEKVQECMERRGLTAYTPNTITRLDPLKTELEQVRQQGYAISQSEYSREWSAVAAPVFNRSGAPIASINACVTAPRFPMLINELIASVLLSQPIRCP
;
A
#
# COMPACT_ATOMS: atom_id res chain seq x y z
N MET A 1 -12.63 1.27 -25.38
CA MET A 1 -11.92 0.02 -25.74
C MET A 1 -11.69 0.05 -27.24
N SER A 2 -10.53 -0.40 -27.73
CA SER A 2 -10.30 -0.61 -29.16
C SER A 2 -10.07 -2.09 -29.44
N ARG A 3 -10.65 -2.58 -30.53
CA ARG A 3 -10.50 -3.96 -30.97
C ARG A 3 -9.22 -4.05 -31.79
N THR A 4 -8.35 -4.99 -31.45
CA THR A 4 -7.16 -5.31 -32.26
C THR A 4 -7.56 -6.22 -33.42
N ASP A 5 -6.80 -6.19 -34.51
CA ASP A 5 -7.06 -6.98 -35.73
C ASP A 5 -7.14 -8.49 -35.50
N LYS A 6 -6.65 -8.99 -34.36
CA LYS A 6 -6.71 -10.41 -33.95
C LYS A 6 -7.87 -10.74 -33.01
N GLY A 7 -8.94 -9.93 -33.00
CA GLY A 7 -10.14 -10.19 -32.18
C GLY A 7 -9.96 -9.98 -30.67
N ARG A 8 -8.80 -9.51 -30.21
CA ARG A 8 -8.55 -9.16 -28.81
C ARG A 8 -8.94 -7.72 -28.53
N TYR A 9 -9.51 -7.46 -27.36
CA TYR A 9 -9.83 -6.11 -26.91
C TYR A 9 -8.65 -5.53 -26.13
N ARG A 10 -8.30 -4.27 -26.38
CA ARG A 10 -7.39 -3.50 -25.54
C ARG A 10 -8.13 -2.30 -24.95
N LEU A 11 -7.72 -1.90 -23.75
CA LEU A 11 -8.14 -0.61 -23.21
C LEU A 11 -7.70 0.48 -24.21
N GLY A 12 -8.64 1.35 -24.59
CA GLY A 12 -8.35 2.43 -25.52
C GLY A 12 -7.58 3.54 -24.80
N MET A 13 -6.75 4.30 -25.53
CA MET A 13 -5.91 5.38 -24.98
C MET A 13 -6.69 6.43 -24.18
N ALA A 14 -8.00 6.60 -24.44
CA ALA A 14 -8.87 7.45 -23.63
C ALA A 14 -8.90 7.04 -22.14
N PHE A 15 -8.91 5.74 -21.82
CA PHE A 15 -8.86 5.27 -20.43
C PHE A 15 -7.51 5.57 -19.76
N PHE A 16 -6.42 5.50 -20.51
CA PHE A 16 -5.09 5.91 -20.02
C PHE A 16 -5.06 7.42 -19.75
N GLY A 17 -5.72 8.22 -20.61
CA GLY A 17 -5.93 9.65 -20.35
C GLY A 17 -6.71 9.93 -19.07
N TYR A 18 -7.84 9.24 -18.84
CA TYR A 18 -8.64 9.39 -17.63
C TYR A 18 -7.92 8.91 -16.36
N SER A 19 -7.20 7.79 -16.43
CA SER A 19 -6.35 7.27 -15.36
C SER A 19 -5.24 8.27 -14.99
N GLN A 20 -4.55 8.83 -15.99
CA GLN A 20 -3.54 9.84 -15.74
C GLN A 20 -4.14 11.12 -15.17
N THR A 21 -5.32 11.55 -15.60
CA THR A 21 -6.00 12.72 -15.03
C THR A 21 -6.45 12.47 -13.59
N ALA A 22 -7.02 11.30 -13.28
CA ALA A 22 -7.41 10.93 -11.92
C ALA A 22 -6.20 10.88 -10.96
N LEU A 23 -5.04 10.39 -11.43
CA LEU A 23 -3.79 10.39 -10.66
C LEU A 23 -3.14 11.77 -10.56
N LYS A 24 -3.35 12.66 -11.55
CA LYS A 24 -2.92 14.07 -11.49
C LYS A 24 -3.73 14.92 -10.51
N VAL A 25 -4.91 14.44 -10.11
CA VAL A 25 -5.80 15.13 -9.16
C VAL A 25 -5.48 14.77 -7.70
N LEU A 26 -4.59 13.81 -7.44
CA LEU A 26 -4.06 13.58 -6.08
C LEU A 26 -3.26 14.81 -5.64
N PRO A 27 -3.77 15.61 -4.68
CA PRO A 27 -3.04 16.77 -4.20
C PRO A 27 -1.72 16.31 -3.58
N GLY A 28 -0.61 16.98 -3.89
CA GLY A 28 0.68 16.68 -3.26
C GLY A 28 1.47 15.54 -3.90
N LYS A 29 1.20 15.14 -5.15
CA LYS A 29 1.97 14.10 -5.86
C LYS A 29 3.50 14.28 -5.78
N GLU A 30 4.00 15.49 -6.00
CA GLU A 30 5.45 15.77 -5.91
C GLU A 30 6.00 15.66 -4.48
N GLU A 31 5.17 15.96 -3.48
CA GLU A 31 5.51 15.78 -2.06
C GLU A 31 5.57 14.28 -1.74
N PHE A 32 4.57 13.51 -2.17
CA PHE A 32 4.59 12.05 -2.05
C PHE A 32 5.82 11.44 -2.71
N HIS A 33 6.13 11.81 -3.95
CA HIS A 33 7.29 11.28 -4.67
C HIS A 33 8.59 11.55 -3.90
N ARG A 34 8.79 12.78 -3.41
CA ARG A 34 9.98 13.12 -2.59
C ARG A 34 10.04 12.34 -1.30
N THR A 35 8.91 12.15 -0.64
CA THR A 35 8.82 11.30 0.56
C THR A 35 9.20 9.85 0.27
N LEU A 36 8.66 9.26 -0.80
CA LEU A 36 8.98 7.90 -1.20
C LEU A 36 10.46 7.77 -1.57
N GLN A 37 11.02 8.76 -2.27
CA GLN A 37 12.44 8.80 -2.61
C GLN A 37 13.31 8.82 -1.35
N ALA A 38 13.02 9.69 -0.40
CA ALA A 38 13.76 9.78 0.86
C ALA A 38 13.72 8.46 1.66
N LEU A 39 12.55 7.80 1.73
CA LEU A 39 12.41 6.50 2.39
C LEU A 39 13.19 5.40 1.66
N ALA A 40 13.08 5.34 0.33
CA ALA A 40 13.75 4.33 -0.48
C ALA A 40 15.28 4.48 -0.42
N GLU A 41 15.80 5.70 -0.50
CA GLU A 41 17.22 6.00 -0.35
C GLU A 41 17.72 5.65 1.06
N ARG A 42 16.97 6.01 2.10
CA ARG A 42 17.34 5.76 3.49
C ARG A 42 17.45 4.27 3.82
N PHE A 43 16.46 3.47 3.42
CA PHE A 43 16.42 2.04 3.77
C PHE A 43 17.05 1.13 2.72
N GLY A 44 17.35 1.67 1.55
CA GLY A 44 18.06 0.98 0.47
C GLY A 44 17.16 0.13 -0.41
N ASP A 45 15.95 -0.22 0.01
CA ASP A 45 15.12 -1.21 -0.69
C ASP A 45 14.00 -0.57 -1.52
N MET A 46 12.81 -0.33 -0.96
CA MET A 46 11.69 0.21 -1.73
C MET A 46 10.73 1.00 -0.84
N ALA A 47 10.16 2.06 -1.38
CA ALA A 47 9.03 2.77 -0.78
C ALA A 47 7.87 2.82 -1.77
N GLN A 48 6.63 2.77 -1.28
CA GLN A 48 5.44 2.68 -2.10
C GLN A 48 4.32 3.54 -1.58
N MET A 49 3.40 3.90 -2.48
CA MET A 49 2.14 4.56 -2.17
C MET A 49 0.98 3.78 -2.77
N GLY A 50 -0.08 3.61 -2.00
CA GLY A 50 -1.30 2.96 -2.45
C GLY A 50 -2.57 3.62 -1.94
N LEU A 51 -3.67 3.31 -2.61
CA LEU A 51 -5.02 3.74 -2.28
C LEU A 51 -5.87 2.52 -1.92
N LEU A 52 -6.90 2.73 -1.09
CA LEU A 52 -7.88 1.70 -0.81
C LEU A 52 -9.10 1.91 -1.69
N ILE A 53 -9.46 0.91 -2.47
CA ILE A 53 -10.64 0.91 -3.34
C ILE A 53 -11.40 -0.38 -3.09
N ASN A 54 -12.63 -0.30 -2.57
CA ASN A 54 -13.48 -1.48 -2.31
C ASN A 54 -12.78 -2.59 -1.51
N CYS A 55 -12.06 -2.21 -0.45
CA CYS A 55 -11.27 -3.09 0.41
C CYS A 55 -10.07 -3.77 -0.29
N GLU A 56 -9.69 -3.30 -1.48
CA GLU A 56 -8.48 -3.72 -2.18
C GLU A 56 -7.46 -2.58 -2.23
N LEU A 57 -6.18 -2.94 -2.18
CA LEU A 57 -5.08 -2.00 -2.26
C LEU A 57 -4.71 -1.80 -3.72
N LEU A 58 -4.84 -0.58 -4.22
CA LEU A 58 -4.32 -0.17 -5.53
C LEU A 58 -2.93 0.42 -5.35
N LEU A 59 -1.91 -0.21 -5.92
CA LEU A 59 -0.56 0.37 -5.96
C LEU A 59 -0.52 1.50 -7.01
N VAL A 60 -0.26 2.71 -6.55
CA VAL A 60 -0.25 3.93 -7.37
C VAL A 60 1.18 4.27 -7.80
N GLU A 61 2.11 4.21 -6.87
CA GLU A 61 3.49 4.63 -7.10
C GLU A 61 4.46 3.81 -6.24
N TYR A 62 5.68 3.64 -6.73
CA TYR A 62 6.79 3.14 -5.94
C TYR A 62 8.09 3.82 -6.37
N VAL A 63 9.06 3.84 -5.45
CA VAL A 63 10.44 4.25 -5.69
C VAL A 63 11.36 3.13 -5.21
N LEU A 64 12.32 2.77 -6.05
CA LEU A 64 13.36 1.79 -5.71
C LEU A 64 14.56 2.49 -5.10
N GLY A 65 15.06 1.90 -4.01
CA GLY A 65 16.31 2.29 -3.38
C GLY A 65 17.52 1.63 -4.04
N PRO A 66 18.74 2.02 -3.62
CA PRO A 66 20.00 1.58 -4.22
C PRO A 66 20.21 0.06 -4.22
N ASN A 67 19.72 -0.69 -3.23
CA ASN A 67 19.86 -2.15 -3.18
C ASN A 67 18.99 -2.88 -4.20
N ARG A 68 18.05 -2.17 -4.85
CA ARG A 68 17.12 -2.74 -5.83
C ARG A 68 17.31 -2.21 -7.24
N ALA A 69 18.36 -1.41 -7.48
CA ALA A 69 18.71 -0.95 -8.81
C ALA A 69 18.88 -2.15 -9.77
N GLY A 70 18.07 -2.20 -10.83
CA GLY A 70 18.12 -3.27 -11.84
C GLY A 70 17.29 -4.54 -11.54
N LEU A 71 16.55 -4.58 -10.43
CA LEU A 71 15.64 -5.70 -10.13
C LEU A 71 14.26 -5.53 -10.78
N PRO A 72 13.48 -6.63 -10.94
CA PRO A 72 12.11 -6.57 -11.44
C PRO A 72 11.25 -5.60 -10.64
N GLN A 73 10.51 -4.77 -11.37
CA GLN A 73 9.65 -3.73 -10.83
C GLN A 73 8.32 -4.30 -10.33
N PRO A 74 7.76 -3.78 -9.22
CA PRO A 74 6.39 -4.06 -8.84
C PRO A 74 5.41 -3.69 -9.95
N GLY A 75 4.38 -4.51 -10.16
CA GLY A 75 3.32 -4.20 -11.12
C GLY A 75 2.45 -3.04 -10.63
N LEU A 76 2.40 -1.94 -11.40
CA LEU A 76 1.50 -0.81 -11.14
C LEU A 76 0.09 -1.08 -11.66
N GLY A 77 -0.92 -0.51 -11.00
CA GLY A 77 -2.30 -0.52 -11.47
C GLY A 77 -3.08 -1.81 -11.23
N GLY A 78 -2.49 -2.80 -10.57
CA GLY A 78 -3.18 -4.00 -10.09
C GLY A 78 -3.77 -3.80 -8.70
N TYR A 79 -4.84 -4.56 -8.41
CA TYR A 79 -5.38 -4.68 -7.06
C TYR A 79 -4.62 -5.75 -6.28
N LEU A 80 -4.28 -5.42 -5.04
CA LEU A 80 -3.57 -6.26 -4.08
C LEU A 80 -4.48 -6.54 -2.87
N PRO A 81 -4.36 -7.71 -2.22
CA PRO A 81 -5.14 -8.06 -1.03
C PRO A 81 -4.79 -7.14 0.14
N ALA A 82 -5.64 -6.15 0.43
CA ALA A 82 -5.33 -5.11 1.41
C ALA A 82 -5.01 -5.67 2.81
N TYR A 83 -5.66 -6.77 3.21
CA TYR A 83 -5.43 -7.42 4.51
C TYR A 83 -4.03 -8.03 4.67
N ALA A 84 -3.34 -8.36 3.57
CA ALA A 84 -2.02 -8.99 3.60
C ALA A 84 -0.86 -8.00 3.35
N PHE A 85 -1.17 -6.72 3.11
CA PHE A 85 -0.20 -5.66 2.86
C PHE A 85 -0.25 -4.60 3.95
N ALA A 86 0.92 -4.08 4.36
CA ALA A 86 0.99 -3.03 5.39
C ALA A 86 0.15 -1.79 4.99
N MET A 87 0.28 -1.29 3.76
CA MET A 87 -0.52 -0.14 3.29
C MET A 87 -2.02 -0.40 3.31
N GLY A 88 -2.42 -1.63 2.96
CA GLY A 88 -3.82 -2.02 2.96
C GLY A 88 -4.38 -2.09 4.37
N LYS A 89 -3.67 -2.72 5.31
CA LYS A 89 -4.04 -2.73 6.74
C LYS A 89 -4.09 -1.33 7.33
N ALA A 90 -3.12 -0.47 7.00
CA ALA A 90 -3.09 0.93 7.42
C ALA A 90 -4.34 1.71 6.99
N LEU A 91 -4.91 1.40 5.82
CA LEU A 91 -6.13 2.03 5.32
C LEU A 91 -7.40 1.36 5.86
N LEU A 92 -7.45 0.02 5.87
CA LEU A 92 -8.59 -0.76 6.36
C LEU A 92 -8.90 -0.46 7.84
N ALA A 93 -7.90 -0.13 8.64
CA ALA A 93 -8.05 0.23 10.06
C ALA A 93 -8.98 1.43 10.33
N TYR A 94 -9.26 2.23 9.30
CA TYR A 94 -10.10 3.42 9.37
C TYR A 94 -11.43 3.27 8.61
N GLU A 95 -11.67 2.12 7.99
CA GLU A 95 -12.98 1.77 7.44
C GLU A 95 -13.89 1.22 8.56
N PRO A 96 -15.22 1.36 8.44
CA PRO A 96 -16.15 0.66 9.32
C PRO A 96 -15.91 -0.84 9.29
N TRP A 97 -15.82 -1.48 10.47
CA TRP A 97 -15.50 -2.90 10.57
C TRP A 97 -16.49 -3.77 9.78
N GLU A 98 -17.78 -3.41 9.80
CA GLU A 98 -18.84 -4.14 9.11
C GLU A 98 -18.59 -4.21 7.59
N LYS A 99 -18.11 -3.10 7.00
CA LYS A 99 -17.75 -3.03 5.58
C LYS A 99 -16.51 -3.88 5.29
N VAL A 100 -15.50 -3.84 6.16
CA VAL A 100 -14.29 -4.67 6.03
C VAL A 100 -14.66 -6.15 6.12
N GLN A 101 -15.46 -6.52 7.12
CA GLN A 101 -15.92 -7.89 7.33
C GLN A 101 -16.66 -8.41 6.09
N GLU A 102 -17.65 -7.67 5.59
CA GLU A 102 -18.42 -8.05 4.39
C GLU A 102 -17.50 -8.24 3.17
N CYS A 103 -16.53 -7.34 2.97
CA CYS A 103 -15.53 -7.45 1.91
C CYS A 103 -14.71 -8.75 2.03
N MET A 104 -14.23 -9.07 3.24
CA MET A 104 -13.36 -10.22 3.49
C MET A 104 -14.12 -11.55 3.42
N GLU A 105 -15.37 -11.58 3.87
CA GLU A 105 -16.26 -12.75 3.72
C GLU A 105 -16.55 -13.04 2.25
N ARG A 106 -16.80 -12.00 1.45
CA ARG A 106 -17.12 -12.16 0.02
C ARG A 106 -15.92 -12.61 -0.81
N ARG A 107 -14.73 -12.10 -0.52
CA ARG A 107 -13.51 -12.34 -1.31
C ARG A 107 -12.66 -13.50 -0.76
N GLY A 108 -12.84 -13.83 0.52
CA GLY A 108 -12.00 -14.76 1.25
C GLY A 108 -10.64 -14.15 1.65
N LEU A 109 -10.01 -14.80 2.62
CA LEU A 109 -8.68 -14.46 3.12
C LEU A 109 -7.70 -15.57 2.68
N THR A 110 -7.24 -15.49 1.44
CA THR A 110 -6.24 -16.42 0.87
C THR A 110 -4.96 -16.39 1.69
N ALA A 111 -4.42 -17.56 2.02
CA ALA A 111 -3.10 -17.70 2.63
C ALA A 111 -2.01 -17.61 1.56
N TYR A 112 -1.23 -16.53 1.57
CA TYR A 112 -0.08 -16.38 0.65
C TYR A 112 1.20 -16.94 1.26
N THR A 113 1.32 -16.81 2.58
CA THR A 113 2.42 -17.34 3.40
C THR A 113 1.86 -17.88 4.72
N PRO A 114 2.68 -18.58 5.53
CA PRO A 114 2.28 -18.98 6.88
C PRO A 114 1.95 -17.80 7.82
N ASN A 115 2.41 -16.59 7.50
CA ASN A 115 2.18 -15.39 8.32
C ASN A 115 0.92 -14.63 7.90
N THR A 116 0.31 -14.96 6.76
CA THR A 116 -0.89 -14.27 6.31
C THR A 116 -2.02 -14.42 7.33
N ILE A 117 -2.67 -13.32 7.69
CA ILE A 117 -3.90 -13.36 8.49
C ILE A 117 -5.03 -13.94 7.63
N THR A 118 -5.57 -15.09 8.02
CA THR A 118 -6.60 -15.84 7.26
C THR A 118 -7.96 -15.91 7.95
N ARG A 119 -8.12 -15.22 9.09
CA ARG A 119 -9.36 -15.22 9.90
C ARG A 119 -9.80 -13.80 10.22
N LEU A 120 -11.11 -13.62 10.36
CA LEU A 120 -11.73 -12.32 10.64
C LEU A 120 -11.38 -11.79 12.03
N ASP A 121 -11.47 -12.60 13.09
CA ASP A 121 -11.20 -12.10 14.45
C ASP A 121 -9.75 -11.58 14.61
N PRO A 122 -8.70 -12.33 14.19
CA PRO A 122 -7.35 -11.81 14.23
C PRO A 122 -7.14 -10.57 13.35
N LEU A 123 -7.80 -10.51 12.18
CA LEU A 123 -7.75 -9.32 11.33
C LEU A 123 -8.38 -8.12 12.02
N LYS A 124 -9.51 -8.30 12.71
CA LYS A 124 -10.15 -7.24 13.48
C LYS A 124 -9.21 -6.68 14.54
N THR A 125 -8.63 -7.54 15.35
CA THR A 125 -7.69 -7.16 16.41
C THR A 125 -6.47 -6.44 15.84
N GLU A 126 -5.90 -6.93 14.73
CA GLU A 126 -4.80 -6.28 14.04
C GLU A 126 -5.18 -4.87 13.57
N LEU A 127 -6.33 -4.71 12.93
CA LEU A 127 -6.79 -3.40 12.43
C LEU A 127 -7.10 -2.42 13.57
N GLU A 128 -7.65 -2.89 14.68
CA GLU A 128 -7.83 -2.09 15.90
C GLU A 128 -6.49 -1.60 16.47
N GLN A 129 -5.48 -2.48 16.52
CA GLN A 129 -4.13 -2.12 16.94
C GLN A 129 -3.50 -1.10 15.98
N VAL A 130 -3.61 -1.31 14.67
CA VAL A 130 -3.13 -0.39 13.63
C VAL A 130 -3.73 1.00 13.82
N ARG A 131 -5.04 1.08 14.08
CA ARG A 131 -5.73 2.35 14.34
C ARG A 131 -5.21 3.05 15.60
N GLN A 132 -4.92 2.30 16.66
CA GLN A 132 -4.40 2.87 17.92
C GLN A 132 -2.97 3.38 17.78
N GLN A 133 -2.10 2.64 17.09
CA GLN A 133 -0.67 2.97 16.98
C GLN A 133 -0.35 3.89 15.79
N GLY A 134 -1.25 4.02 14.81
CA GLY A 134 -1.12 4.91 13.65
C GLY A 134 -0.25 4.37 12.51
N TYR A 135 0.18 3.11 12.59
CA TYR A 135 0.96 2.43 11.55
C TYR A 135 0.58 0.95 11.48
N ALA A 136 0.86 0.32 10.35
CA ALA A 136 0.70 -1.12 10.14
C ALA A 136 2.03 -1.76 9.80
N ILE A 137 2.20 -2.99 10.27
CA ILE A 137 3.33 -3.84 9.93
C ILE A 137 2.81 -4.98 9.06
N SER A 138 3.54 -5.33 8.01
CA SER A 138 3.34 -6.59 7.30
C SER A 138 4.66 -7.33 7.33
N GLN A 139 4.71 -8.46 8.03
CA GLN A 139 5.92 -9.25 8.18
C GLN A 139 5.81 -10.54 7.39
N SER A 140 6.28 -10.49 6.14
CA SER A 140 6.25 -11.64 5.24
C SER A 140 4.85 -12.21 4.97
N GLU A 141 3.80 -11.38 4.99
CA GLU A 141 2.40 -11.84 4.90
C GLU A 141 1.94 -12.10 3.46
N TYR A 142 2.38 -11.31 2.49
CA TYR A 142 2.08 -11.55 1.07
C TYR A 142 3.21 -12.31 0.35
N SER A 143 4.46 -12.00 0.69
CA SER A 143 5.64 -12.69 0.16
C SER A 143 6.63 -12.94 1.30
N ARG A 144 7.26 -14.12 1.30
CA ARG A 144 8.27 -14.46 2.32
C ARG A 144 9.51 -13.58 2.27
N GLU A 145 9.75 -12.91 1.15
CA GLU A 145 10.93 -12.09 0.91
C GLU A 145 10.80 -10.68 1.49
N TRP A 146 9.58 -10.19 1.71
CA TRP A 146 9.31 -8.77 1.94
C TRP A 146 8.56 -8.54 3.23
N SER A 147 9.03 -7.53 3.96
CA SER A 147 8.33 -6.98 5.11
C SER A 147 8.27 -5.46 4.98
N ALA A 148 7.24 -4.85 5.54
CA ALA A 148 7.02 -3.42 5.40
C ALA A 148 6.37 -2.81 6.64
N VAL A 149 6.65 -1.53 6.85
CA VAL A 149 5.87 -0.67 7.74
C VAL A 149 5.18 0.39 6.89
N ALA A 150 3.91 0.63 7.16
CA ALA A 150 3.11 1.61 6.44
C ALA A 150 2.35 2.50 7.41
N ALA A 151 2.02 3.71 6.98
CA ALA A 151 1.09 4.57 7.70
C ALA A 151 0.06 5.17 6.73
N PRO A 152 -1.15 5.45 7.21
CA PRO A 152 -2.15 6.17 6.45
C PRO A 152 -1.73 7.65 6.28
N VAL A 153 -2.19 8.25 5.21
CA VAL A 153 -2.08 9.68 4.93
C VAL A 153 -3.49 10.25 5.01
N PHE A 154 -3.66 11.30 5.80
CA PHE A 154 -4.95 11.94 6.03
C PHE A 154 -5.09 13.24 5.25
N ASN A 155 -6.30 13.51 4.79
CA ASN A 155 -6.66 14.85 4.33
C ASN A 155 -6.93 15.79 5.52
N ARG A 156 -7.28 17.04 5.23
CA ARG A 156 -7.63 18.04 6.27
C ARG A 156 -8.79 17.64 7.18
N SER A 157 -9.77 16.88 6.67
CA SER A 157 -10.91 16.39 7.45
C SER A 157 -10.58 15.19 8.34
N GLY A 158 -9.34 14.68 8.32
CA GLY A 158 -8.93 13.50 9.08
C GLY A 158 -9.38 12.17 8.46
N ALA A 159 -9.81 12.17 7.19
CA ALA A 159 -10.11 10.96 6.46
C ALA A 159 -8.84 10.40 5.80
N PRO A 160 -8.58 9.08 5.88
CA PRO A 160 -7.45 8.46 5.20
C PRO A 160 -7.68 8.48 3.69
N ILE A 161 -6.75 9.06 2.94
CA ILE A 161 -6.84 9.18 1.48
C ILE A 161 -5.83 8.30 0.75
N ALA A 162 -4.74 7.91 1.40
CA ALA A 162 -3.70 7.05 0.85
C ALA A 162 -2.90 6.40 1.98
N SER A 163 -1.98 5.51 1.64
CA SER A 163 -0.95 5.05 2.57
C SER A 163 0.39 5.02 1.88
N ILE A 164 1.43 5.33 2.65
CA ILE A 164 2.84 5.21 2.25
C ILE A 164 3.50 4.11 3.07
N ASN A 165 4.46 3.40 2.48
CA ASN A 165 5.26 2.41 3.19
C ASN A 165 6.76 2.56 2.91
N ALA A 166 7.53 1.93 3.78
CA ALA A 166 8.89 1.49 3.48
C ALA A 166 8.93 -0.04 3.59
N CYS A 167 9.44 -0.67 2.53
CA CYS A 167 9.51 -2.11 2.36
C CYS A 167 10.97 -2.53 2.25
N VAL A 168 11.35 -3.55 3.02
CA VAL A 168 12.70 -4.10 3.08
C VAL A 168 12.67 -5.61 3.01
N THR A 169 13.83 -6.22 2.73
CA THR A 169 13.92 -7.68 2.74
C THR A 169 13.68 -8.25 4.13
N ALA A 170 13.02 -9.41 4.21
CA ALA A 170 12.67 -10.06 5.47
C ALA A 170 13.85 -10.28 6.44
N PRO A 171 15.08 -10.62 5.98
CA PRO A 171 16.25 -10.72 6.87
C PRO A 171 16.68 -9.38 7.49
N ARG A 172 16.45 -8.26 6.80
CA ARG A 172 16.82 -6.92 7.29
C ARG A 172 15.77 -6.32 8.21
N PHE A 173 14.52 -6.74 8.06
CA PHE A 173 13.38 -6.15 8.76
C PHE A 173 13.52 -6.09 10.29
N PRO A 174 13.95 -7.15 11.02
CA PRO A 174 14.08 -7.09 12.47
C PRO A 174 15.06 -6.03 12.97
N MET A 175 16.11 -5.74 12.18
CA MET A 175 17.12 -4.74 12.53
C MET A 175 16.64 -3.31 12.27
N LEU A 176 15.65 -3.13 11.40
CA LEU A 176 15.20 -1.82 10.91
C LEU A 176 13.81 -1.42 11.40
N ILE A 177 13.07 -2.30 12.07
CA ILE A 177 11.64 -2.10 12.38
C ILE A 177 11.35 -0.78 13.10
N ASN A 178 12.15 -0.43 14.11
CA ASN A 178 11.94 0.80 14.89
C ASN A 178 12.22 2.06 14.04
N GLU A 179 13.26 2.01 13.20
CA GLU A 179 13.58 3.12 12.31
C GLU A 179 12.56 3.28 11.19
N LEU A 180 12.03 2.16 10.66
CA LEU A 180 10.97 2.15 9.67
C LEU A 180 9.70 2.79 10.25
N ILE A 181 9.30 2.41 11.46
CA ILE A 181 8.15 3.01 12.15
C ILE A 181 8.35 4.52 12.33
N ALA A 182 9.48 4.93 12.91
CA ALA A 182 9.77 6.34 13.12
C ALA A 182 9.75 7.14 11.81
N SER A 183 10.35 6.59 10.75
CA SER A 183 10.47 7.29 9.47
C SER A 183 9.13 7.44 8.76
N VAL A 184 8.32 6.37 8.71
CA VAL A 184 7.03 6.40 8.02
C VAL A 184 6.04 7.31 8.76
N LEU A 185 6.08 7.37 10.10
CA LEU A 185 5.26 8.30 10.89
C LEU A 185 5.69 9.76 10.69
N LEU A 186 7.00 10.05 10.64
CA LEU A 186 7.52 11.40 10.41
C LEU A 186 7.36 11.88 8.96
N SER A 187 7.19 10.94 8.03
CA SER A 187 7.09 11.21 6.60
C SER A 187 5.67 11.51 6.11
N GLN A 188 4.67 11.53 7.00
CA GLN A 188 3.31 11.88 6.60
C GLN A 188 3.27 13.35 6.15
N PRO A 189 2.91 13.64 4.88
CA PRO A 189 2.79 15.00 4.42
C PRO A 189 1.74 15.76 5.25
N ILE A 190 1.97 17.06 5.43
CA ILE A 190 1.11 17.91 6.25
C ILE A 190 -0.27 17.98 5.55
N ARG A 191 -1.25 17.24 6.10
CA ARG A 191 -2.69 17.19 5.70
C ARG A 191 -2.98 17.77 4.32
N CYS A 192 -3.00 16.90 3.31
CA CYS A 192 -3.33 17.30 1.93
C CYS A 192 -4.66 18.09 1.90
N PRO A 193 -4.73 19.19 1.12
CA PRO A 193 -5.89 20.06 1.03
C PRO A 193 -7.18 19.33 0.65
#